data_AF-A0A958GAA7-F1
#
_entry.id   AF-A0A958GAA7-F1
#
_cell.length_a   1.000
_cell.length_b   1.000
_cell.length_c   1.000
_cell.angle_alpha   90.00
_cell.angle_beta   90.00
_cell.angle_gamma   90.00
#
_symmetry.space_group_name_H-M   'P 1'
#
loop_
_entity.id
_entity.type
_entity.pdbx_description
1 polymer ?
#
loop_
_entity_poly.entity_id
_entity_poly.type
_entity_poly.pdbx_seq_one_letter_code
_entity_poly.pdbx_strand_id
1 'polypeptide(L)'
;GGLYAELVRAAGLNDTEGESDVEMLIYRVNRLKAAARQPERLQTLNIPRADLPRLAREAAEQWTGKFNPREVGVGELLGIYEMAF
;
A
#
# COMPACT_ATOMS: atom_id res chain seq x y z
N GLY A 1 15.84 -0.56 0.88
CA GLY A 1 15.58 0.69 0.12
C GLY A 1 15.74 0.56 -1.38
N GLY A 2 16.67 -0.27 -1.89
CA GLY A 2 17.05 -0.26 -3.31
C GLY A 2 15.93 -0.48 -4.34
N LEU A 3 14.94 -1.33 -4.04
CA LEU A 3 13.82 -1.60 -4.97
C LEU A 3 12.93 -0.37 -5.20
N TYR A 4 12.65 0.41 -4.14
CA TYR A 4 11.87 1.65 -4.26
C TYR A 4 12.67 2.75 -4.95
N ALA A 5 13.98 2.85 -4.70
CA ALA A 5 14.86 3.78 -5.42
C ALA A 5 14.86 3.54 -6.95
N GLU A 6 14.78 2.28 -7.38
CA GLU A 6 14.65 1.94 -8.80
C GLU A 6 13.34 2.42 -9.40
N LEU A 7 12.23 2.31 -8.67
CA LEU A 7 10.94 2.82 -9.10
C LEU A 7 10.92 4.36 -9.21
N VAL A 8 11.61 5.08 -8.32
CA VAL A 8 11.78 6.54 -8.42
C VAL A 8 12.45 6.91 -9.76
N ARG A 9 13.58 6.25 -10.07
CA ARG A 9 14.31 6.46 -11.33
C ARG A 9 13.47 6.09 -12.55
N ALA A 10 12.80 4.94 -12.53
CA ALA A 10 11.97 4.48 -13.64
C ALA A 10 10.75 5.39 -13.87
N ALA A 11 10.19 5.96 -12.81
CA ALA A 11 9.08 6.91 -12.87
C ALA A 11 9.52 8.34 -13.28
N GLY A 12 10.83 8.59 -13.44
CA GLY A 12 11.37 9.91 -13.75
C GLY A 12 11.10 10.94 -12.65
N LEU A 13 10.98 10.49 -11.40
CA LEU A 13 10.84 11.37 -10.25
C LEU A 13 12.21 11.94 -9.94
N ASN A 14 12.34 13.27 -10.05
CA ASN A 14 13.57 13.98 -9.73
C ASN A 14 13.48 14.46 -8.29
N ASP A 15 14.62 14.37 -7.61
CA ASP A 15 14.81 14.76 -6.21
C ASP A 15 14.31 16.20 -6.00
N THR A 16 13.21 16.34 -5.24
CA THR A 16 12.85 17.63 -4.65
C THR A 16 13.66 17.73 -3.37
N GLU A 17 14.66 18.61 -3.36
CA GLU A 17 15.70 18.74 -2.33
C GLU A 17 15.27 18.28 -0.93
N GLY A 18 15.81 17.12 -0.49
CA GLY A 18 15.76 16.65 0.90
C GLY A 18 14.74 15.56 1.21
N GLU A 19 13.91 15.11 0.27
CA GLU A 19 12.97 14.00 0.48
C GLU A 19 13.61 12.63 0.19
N SER A 20 13.24 11.60 0.95
CA SER A 20 13.68 10.23 0.66
C SER A 20 12.97 9.66 -0.58
N ASP A 21 13.62 8.72 -1.28
CA ASP A 21 13.03 7.96 -2.40
C ASP A 21 11.64 7.38 -2.09
N VAL A 22 11.44 6.94 -0.84
CA VAL A 22 10.18 6.37 -0.39
C VAL A 22 9.09 7.44 -0.28
N GLU A 23 9.41 8.61 0.27
CA GLU A 23 8.47 9.72 0.39
C GLU A 23 8.02 10.23 -0.99
N MET A 24 8.96 10.35 -1.94
CA MET A 24 8.65 10.72 -3.31
C MET A 24 7.65 9.74 -3.97
N LEU A 25 7.83 8.43 -3.78
CA LEU A 25 6.89 7.44 -4.30
C LEU A 25 5.53 7.49 -3.60
N ILE A 26 5.50 7.63 -2.27
CA ILE A 26 4.25 7.76 -1.52
C ILE A 26 3.47 8.97 -2.02
N TYR A 27 4.14 10.13 -2.16
CA TYR A 27 3.54 11.34 -2.69
C TYR A 27 2.98 11.12 -4.11
N ARG A 28 3.77 10.49 -4.98
CA ARG A 28 3.35 10.21 -6.37
C ARG A 28 2.14 9.28 -6.46
N VAL A 29 2.10 8.21 -5.67
CA VAL A 29 0.98 7.26 -5.64
C VAL A 29 -0.28 7.94 -5.11
N ASN A 30 -0.17 8.75 -4.05
CA ASN A 30 -1.31 9.49 -3.52
C ASN A 30 -1.87 10.51 -4.53
N ARG A 31 -0.99 11.22 -5.24
CA ARG A 31 -1.37 12.10 -6.36
C ARG A 31 -2.14 11.36 -7.45
N LEU A 32 -1.72 10.14 -7.81
CA LEU A 32 -2.42 9.31 -8.80
C LEU A 32 -3.81 8.87 -8.30
N LYS A 33 -3.91 8.41 -7.06
CA LYS A 33 -5.20 8.05 -6.44
C LYS A 33 -6.18 9.23 -6.44
N ALA A 34 -5.71 10.41 -6.05
CA ALA A 34 -6.52 11.63 -6.02
C ALA A 34 -6.99 12.04 -7.42
N ALA A 35 -6.10 12.01 -8.42
CA ALA A 35 -6.46 12.30 -9.81
C ALA A 35 -7.51 11.31 -10.37
N ALA A 36 -7.44 10.04 -9.96
CA ALA A 36 -8.40 9.00 -10.32
C ALA A 36 -9.68 9.03 -9.47
N ARG A 37 -9.81 9.96 -8.50
CA ARG A 37 -10.94 10.04 -7.56
C ARG A 37 -11.21 8.73 -6.83
N GLN A 38 -10.14 7.98 -6.54
CA GLN A 38 -10.24 6.74 -5.78
C GLN A 38 -10.55 7.05 -4.31
N PRO A 39 -11.43 6.29 -3.65
CA PRO A 39 -11.72 6.52 -2.25
C PRO A 39 -10.49 6.29 -1.36
N GLU A 40 -10.35 7.10 -0.32
CA GLU A 40 -9.17 7.04 0.56
C GLU A 40 -9.25 5.94 1.61
N ARG A 41 -10.48 5.51 1.95
CA ARG A 41 -10.78 4.67 3.11
C ARG A 41 -11.71 3.52 2.75
N LEU A 42 -11.45 2.32 3.24
CA LEU A 42 -12.27 1.13 2.98
C LEU A 42 -13.72 1.29 3.47
N GLN A 43 -13.96 2.05 4.55
CA GLN A 43 -15.31 2.31 5.05
C GLN A 43 -16.22 3.00 4.02
N THR A 44 -15.63 3.70 3.03
CA THR A 44 -16.41 4.37 1.97
C THR A 44 -16.81 3.42 0.83
N LEU A 45 -16.30 2.18 0.84
CA LEU A 45 -16.55 1.14 -0.15
C LEU A 45 -17.60 0.11 0.33
N ASN A 46 -18.39 0.42 1.36
CA ASN A 46 -19.36 -0.49 1.98
C ASN A 46 -18.73 -1.81 2.49
N ILE A 47 -17.48 -1.76 2.91
CA ILE A 47 -16.79 -2.92 3.53
C ILE A 47 -17.08 -2.90 5.03
N PRO A 48 -17.73 -3.93 5.60
CA PRO A 48 -17.93 -4.03 7.05
C PRO A 48 -16.58 -4.16 7.77
N ARG A 49 -16.37 -3.37 8.84
CA ARG A 49 -15.15 -3.49 9.67
C ARG A 49 -14.98 -4.89 10.26
N ALA A 50 -16.09 -5.59 10.52
CA ALA A 50 -16.10 -6.95 11.04
C ALA A 50 -15.49 -7.97 10.07
N ASP A 51 -15.39 -7.65 8.77
CA ASP A 51 -14.81 -8.55 7.77
C ASP A 51 -13.28 -8.48 7.71
N LEU A 52 -12.63 -7.44 8.24
CA LEU A 52 -11.18 -7.25 8.12
C LEU A 52 -10.36 -8.46 8.64
N PRO A 53 -10.68 -9.09 9.78
CA PRO A 53 -9.95 -10.28 10.23
C PRO A 53 -10.06 -11.47 9.29
N ARG A 54 -11.22 -11.65 8.62
CA ARG A 54 -11.39 -12.72 7.63
C ARG A 54 -10.57 -12.42 6.38
N LEU A 55 -10.65 -11.20 5.87
CA LEU A 55 -9.89 -10.75 4.69
C LEU A 55 -8.37 -10.87 4.90
N ALA A 56 -7.88 -10.58 6.11
CA ALA A 56 -6.46 -10.75 6.44
C ALA A 56 -5.99 -12.22 6.40
N ARG A 57 -6.82 -13.16 6.89
CA ARG A 57 -6.53 -14.60 6.79
C ARG A 57 -6.48 -15.07 5.34
N GLU A 58 -7.49 -14.71 4.55
CA GLU A 58 -7.56 -15.06 3.15
C GLU A 58 -6.37 -14.49 2.37
N ALA A 59 -5.99 -13.23 2.60
CA ALA A 59 -4.84 -12.60 1.96
C ALA A 59 -3.50 -13.27 2.31
N ALA A 60 -3.35 -13.78 3.54
CA ALA A 60 -2.14 -14.51 3.95
C ALA A 60 -2.00 -15.87 3.24
N GLU A 61 -3.12 -16.50 2.86
CA GLU A 61 -3.13 -17.78 2.16
C GLU A 61 -2.90 -17.66 0.65
N GLN A 62 -3.24 -16.50 0.08
CA GLN A 62 -3.07 -16.21 -1.34
C GLN A 62 -1.59 -16.25 -1.75
N TRP A 63 -1.35 -16.72 -2.97
CA TRP A 63 0.00 -16.80 -3.54
C TRP A 63 0.67 -15.43 -3.58
N THR A 64 -0.08 -14.37 -3.86
CA THR A 64 0.42 -12.98 -3.87
C THR A 64 0.93 -12.52 -2.52
N GLY A 65 0.34 -12.98 -1.41
CA GLY A 65 0.85 -12.73 -0.05
C GLY A 65 2.16 -13.48 0.22
N LYS A 66 2.25 -14.73 -0.23
CA LYS A 66 3.45 -15.59 -0.05
C LYS A 66 4.66 -15.12 -0.85
N PHE A 67 4.45 -14.44 -1.97
CA PHE A 67 5.52 -13.86 -2.80
C PHE A 67 5.73 -12.35 -2.55
N ASN A 68 5.18 -11.80 -1.47
CA ASN A 68 5.45 -10.41 -1.12
C ASN A 68 6.94 -10.24 -0.74
N PRO A 69 7.66 -9.20 -1.24
CA PRO A 69 9.10 -9.02 -0.96
C PRO A 69 9.45 -8.91 0.54
N ARG A 70 8.46 -8.58 1.35
CA ARG A 70 8.50 -8.68 2.81
C ARG A 70 7.54 -9.79 3.22
N GLU A 71 8.01 -10.73 4.04
CA GLU A 71 7.13 -11.73 4.65
C GLU A 71 6.03 -11.05 5.45
N VAL A 72 4.78 -11.46 5.22
CA VAL A 72 3.59 -10.93 5.88
C VAL A 72 2.70 -12.07 6.30
N GLY A 73 2.22 -12.02 7.55
CA GLY A 73 1.22 -12.92 8.08
C GLY A 73 -0.12 -12.21 8.29
N VAL A 74 -1.04 -12.93 8.92
CA VAL A 74 -2.40 -12.43 9.22
C VAL A 74 -2.35 -11.14 10.05
N GLY A 75 -1.42 -11.05 11.00
CA GLY A 75 -1.28 -9.88 11.90
C GLY A 75 -0.85 -8.62 11.14
N GLU A 76 0.19 -8.71 10.31
CA GLU A 76 0.67 -7.58 9.51
C GLU A 76 -0.41 -7.10 8.53
N LEU A 77 -1.09 -8.05 7.86
CA LEU A 77 -2.14 -7.74 6.90
C LEU A 77 -3.37 -7.11 7.57
N LEU A 78 -3.76 -7.60 8.75
CA LEU A 78 -4.82 -6.98 9.54
C LEU A 78 -4.47 -5.53 9.90
N GLY A 79 -3.24 -5.28 10.37
CA GLY A 79 -2.80 -3.91 10.67
C GLY A 79 -2.86 -2.99 9.46
N ILE A 80 -2.53 -3.48 8.26
CA ILE A 80 -2.67 -2.72 7.01
C ILE A 80 -4.14 -2.41 6.71
N TYR A 81 -5.04 -3.39 6.85
CA TYR A 81 -6.47 -3.17 6.67
C TYR A 81 -7.02 -2.15 7.67
N GLU A 82 -6.59 -2.20 8.93
CA GLU A 82 -7.01 -1.25 9.97
C GLU A 82 -6.51 0.17 9.69
N MET A 83 -5.29 0.33 9.17
CA MET A 83 -4.78 1.64 8.75
C MET A 83 -5.55 2.22 7.56
N ALA A 84 -6.02 1.36 6.64
CA ALA A 84 -6.74 1.74 5.44
C ALA A 84 -8.27 1.89 5.63
N PHE A 85 -8.82 1.42 6.76
CA PHE A 85 -10.24 1.57 7.09
C PHE A 85 -10.59 3.02 7.44
#